data_AF-B4WQC0-F1
#
_entry.id   AF-B4WQC0-F1
#
_cell.length_a   1.000
_cell.length_b   1.000
_cell.length_c   1.000
_cell.angle_alpha   90.00
_cell.angle_beta   90.00
_cell.angle_gamma   90.00
#
_symmetry.space_group_name_H-M   'P 1'
#
loop_
_entity.id
_entity.type
_entity.pdbx_description
1 polymer ?
#
loop_
_entity_poly.entity_id
_entity_poly.type
_entity_poly.pdbx_seq_one_letter_code
_entity_poly.pdbx_strand_id
1 'polypeptide(L)'
;MTLSTSLNPNLSSPTMSFPQSDSTRPFLAWQRISDWAAEHYRCRTFNKDEKIPARPGLLYLVQKGSVRLLGNAQTSATAKRSTSNTRMPLVASEEAFLGFVGAGQPFEVVAQPPFSLQSFAHVDQTTVIWLYWNDLETWPHFQKEVLDAFRRQHQRKMLWLSTLGQRRTIDRLLGFLTLLIDEHGEHCEQGYYLPFPLTHAQIGSAIGSTRVTVTRLMGKLRQAGMIQSYDENLICIPHGTGDWKIQR
;
A
#
# COMPACT_ATOMS: atom_id res chain seq x y z
N MET A 1 -57.59 -26.29 42.40
CA MET A 1 -58.28 -26.37 41.10
C MET A 1 -58.07 -25.05 40.38
N THR A 2 -57.63 -25.13 39.11
CA THR A 2 -57.82 -24.16 38.02
C THR A 2 -57.35 -22.71 38.19
N LEU A 3 -56.17 -22.44 37.60
CA LEU A 3 -55.92 -21.46 36.53
C LEU A 3 -56.81 -20.20 36.50
N SER A 4 -56.22 -19.00 36.55
CA SER A 4 -55.98 -18.19 35.33
C SER A 4 -55.50 -16.76 35.61
N THR A 5 -54.74 -16.30 34.63
CA THR A 5 -53.93 -15.10 34.41
C THR A 5 -54.72 -13.78 34.38
N SER A 6 -54.12 -12.68 34.86
CA SER A 6 -54.08 -11.41 34.12
C SER A 6 -53.03 -10.45 34.71
N LEU A 7 -51.82 -10.50 34.17
CA LEU A 7 -50.82 -9.44 34.28
C LEU A 7 -51.04 -8.46 33.14
N ASN A 8 -51.12 -7.18 33.48
CA ASN A 8 -50.70 -6.10 32.60
C ASN A 8 -50.05 -5.03 33.47
N PRO A 9 -48.82 -4.62 33.14
CA PRO A 9 -48.66 -3.20 32.90
C PRO A 9 -47.84 -2.94 31.64
N ASN A 10 -48.35 -2.01 30.83
CA ASN A 10 -47.59 -1.33 29.80
C ASN A 10 -46.28 -0.78 30.38
N LEU A 11 -45.15 -1.30 29.90
CA LEU A 11 -43.89 -0.59 29.89
C LEU A 11 -43.27 -0.75 28.50
N SER A 12 -43.59 0.22 27.65
CA SER A 12 -43.00 0.44 26.34
C SER A 12 -41.47 0.54 26.47
N SER A 13 -40.79 -0.52 26.07
CA SER A 13 -39.33 -0.53 25.88
C SER A 13 -39.04 -0.04 24.46
N PRO A 14 -38.16 0.95 24.25
CA PRO A 14 -37.79 1.36 22.91
C PRO A 14 -36.94 0.24 22.29
N THR A 15 -37.45 -0.40 21.25
CA THR A 15 -36.67 -1.27 20.39
C THR A 15 -35.59 -0.41 19.75
N MET A 16 -34.38 -0.42 20.32
CA MET A 16 -33.19 0.05 19.64
C MET A 16 -32.96 -0.88 18.45
N SER A 17 -33.48 -0.47 17.29
CA SER A 17 -33.06 -0.99 16.00
C SER A 17 -31.59 -0.60 15.82
N PHE A 18 -30.70 -1.55 16.07
CA PHE A 18 -29.33 -1.45 15.60
C PHE A 18 -29.39 -1.27 14.08
N PRO A 19 -28.78 -0.21 13.50
CA PRO A 19 -28.58 -0.20 12.06
C PRO A 19 -27.64 -1.37 11.76
N GLN A 20 -28.19 -2.40 11.11
CA GLN A 20 -27.38 -3.47 10.53
C GLN A 20 -26.37 -2.79 9.61
N SER A 21 -25.10 -2.95 9.95
CA SER A 21 -23.99 -2.42 9.17
C SER A 21 -24.05 -3.01 7.76
N ASP A 22 -24.06 -2.12 6.77
CA ASP A 22 -24.07 -2.37 5.32
C ASP A 22 -22.79 -3.08 4.82
N SER A 23 -22.45 -4.23 5.38
CA SER A 23 -21.33 -5.06 4.94
C SER A 23 -21.63 -5.86 3.67
N THR A 24 -22.91 -5.98 3.28
CA THR A 24 -23.37 -6.71 2.08
C THR A 24 -23.30 -5.88 0.78
N ARG A 25 -23.21 -4.54 0.88
CA ARG A 25 -23.24 -3.65 -0.31
C ARG A 25 -21.95 -3.62 -1.13
N PRO A 26 -20.74 -3.63 -0.54
CA PRO A 26 -19.49 -3.65 -1.31
C PRO A 26 -19.36 -4.93 -2.15
N PHE A 27 -19.81 -6.05 -1.61
CA PHE A 27 -19.76 -7.36 -2.27
C PHE A 27 -20.59 -7.38 -3.56
N LEU A 28 -21.79 -6.81 -3.55
CA LEU A 28 -22.67 -6.76 -4.72
C LEU A 28 -22.12 -5.83 -5.82
N ALA A 29 -21.45 -4.74 -5.46
CA ALA A 29 -20.82 -3.85 -6.45
C ALA A 29 -19.65 -4.53 -7.16
N TRP A 30 -18.78 -5.22 -6.41
CA TRP A 30 -17.66 -6.00 -6.95
C TRP A 30 -18.12 -7.16 -7.84
N GLN A 31 -19.23 -7.81 -7.50
CA GLN A 31 -19.81 -8.86 -8.33
C GLN A 31 -20.31 -8.28 -9.67
N ARG A 32 -21.10 -7.21 -9.63
CA ARG A 32 -21.63 -6.56 -10.84
C ARG A 32 -20.53 -6.10 -11.80
N ILE A 33 -19.47 -5.48 -11.29
CA ILE A 33 -18.37 -5.04 -12.15
C ILE A 33 -17.55 -6.22 -12.70
N SER A 34 -17.43 -7.31 -11.94
CA SER A 34 -16.79 -8.53 -12.43
C SER A 34 -17.61 -9.17 -13.56
N ASP A 35 -18.93 -9.26 -13.40
CA ASP A 35 -19.85 -9.81 -14.39
C ASP A 35 -19.81 -8.96 -15.67
N TRP A 36 -19.94 -7.63 -15.53
CA TRP A 36 -19.80 -6.69 -16.65
C TRP A 36 -18.45 -6.83 -17.36
N ALA A 37 -17.35 -6.92 -16.61
CA ALA A 37 -16.02 -7.06 -17.18
C ALA A 37 -15.85 -8.38 -17.93
N ALA A 38 -16.46 -9.47 -17.45
CA ALA A 38 -16.47 -10.75 -18.14
C ALA A 38 -17.27 -10.67 -19.45
N GLU A 39 -18.47 -10.08 -19.43
CA GLU A 39 -19.32 -9.87 -20.61
C GLU A 39 -18.64 -9.01 -21.69
N HIS A 40 -17.83 -8.04 -21.28
CA HIS A 40 -17.17 -7.08 -22.18
C HIS A 40 -15.72 -7.47 -22.52
N TYR A 41 -15.26 -8.68 -22.15
CA TYR A 41 -13.88 -9.15 -22.34
C TYR A 41 -12.82 -8.20 -21.76
N ARG A 42 -13.13 -7.57 -20.63
CA ARG A 42 -12.29 -6.61 -19.91
C ARG A 42 -11.69 -7.13 -18.63
N CYS A 43 -11.57 -8.45 -18.53
CA CYS A 43 -10.95 -9.14 -17.42
C CYS A 43 -9.96 -10.17 -17.95
N ARG A 44 -8.79 -10.28 -17.31
CA ARG A 44 -7.78 -11.28 -17.64
C ARG A 44 -7.05 -11.75 -16.40
N THR A 45 -6.71 -13.03 -16.38
CA THR A 45 -5.86 -13.66 -15.36
C THR A 45 -4.44 -13.84 -15.88
N PHE A 46 -3.48 -13.58 -15.00
CA PHE A 46 -2.05 -13.59 -15.27
C PHE A 46 -1.33 -14.53 -14.30
N ASN A 47 -0.29 -15.20 -14.79
CA ASN A 47 0.61 -15.99 -13.95
C ASN A 47 1.67 -15.11 -13.28
N LYS A 48 2.35 -15.65 -12.27
CA LYS A 48 3.40 -14.93 -11.56
C LYS A 48 4.46 -14.36 -12.52
N ASP A 49 4.85 -13.12 -12.27
CA ASP A 49 5.81 -12.32 -13.04
C ASP A 49 5.40 -12.03 -14.49
N GLU A 50 4.18 -12.38 -14.92
CA GLU A 50 3.64 -11.99 -16.22
C GLU A 50 3.34 -10.49 -16.26
N LYS A 51 3.73 -9.82 -17.36
CA LYS A 51 3.46 -8.39 -17.56
C LYS A 51 1.98 -8.16 -17.83
N ILE A 52 1.38 -7.24 -17.07
CA ILE A 52 0.01 -6.78 -17.30
C ILE A 52 0.07 -5.62 -18.30
N PRO A 53 -0.53 -5.74 -19.51
CA PRO A 53 -0.51 -4.68 -20.49
C PRO A 53 -1.35 -3.49 -20.01
N ALA A 54 -0.68 -2.43 -19.57
CA ALA A 54 -1.33 -1.23 -19.08
C ALA A 54 -1.22 -0.07 -20.09
N ARG A 55 -2.29 0.73 -20.21
CA ARG A 55 -2.34 1.93 -21.05
C ARG A 55 -2.68 3.16 -20.18
N PRO A 56 -2.02 4.30 -20.42
CA PRO A 56 -2.40 5.55 -19.76
C PRO A 56 -3.88 5.90 -20.01
N GLY A 57 -4.56 6.41 -18.98
CA GLY A 57 -5.97 6.82 -19.05
C GLY A 57 -6.99 5.71 -18.81
N LEU A 58 -6.55 4.45 -18.64
CA LEU A 58 -7.41 3.36 -18.16
C LEU A 58 -7.24 3.14 -16.67
N LEU A 59 -8.37 2.81 -16.04
CA LEU A 59 -8.42 2.31 -14.68
C LEU A 59 -8.24 0.80 -14.68
N TYR A 60 -7.42 0.29 -13.77
CA TYR A 60 -7.27 -1.13 -13.50
C TYR A 60 -7.70 -1.46 -12.08
N LEU A 61 -8.37 -2.59 -11.91
CA LEU A 61 -8.84 -3.11 -10.63
C LEU A 61 -8.30 -4.52 -10.43
N VAL A 62 -7.66 -4.76 -9.29
CA VAL A 62 -7.21 -6.11 -8.94
C VAL A 62 -8.39 -6.86 -8.34
N GLN A 63 -8.97 -7.80 -9.09
CA GLN A 63 -10.07 -8.62 -8.60
C GLN A 63 -9.54 -9.71 -7.65
N LYS A 64 -8.41 -10.33 -8.00
CA LYS A 64 -7.77 -11.40 -7.24
C LYS A 64 -6.26 -11.32 -7.37
N GLY A 65 -5.54 -11.70 -6.32
CA GLY A 65 -4.08 -11.74 -6.31
C GLY A 65 -3.47 -10.38 -5.99
N SER A 66 -2.30 -10.10 -6.56
CA SER A 66 -1.60 -8.84 -6.36
C SER A 66 -0.73 -8.46 -7.56
N VAL A 67 -0.61 -7.15 -7.77
CA VAL A 67 0.16 -6.55 -8.87
C VAL A 67 1.36 -5.81 -8.29
N ARG A 68 2.54 -6.06 -8.84
CA ARG A 68 3.79 -5.36 -8.57
C ARG A 68 3.95 -4.20 -9.56
N LEU A 69 4.22 -3.01 -9.05
CA LEU A 69 4.48 -1.80 -9.82
C LEU A 69 5.97 -1.48 -9.85
N LEU A 70 6.53 -1.28 -11.05
CA LEU A 70 7.94 -0.98 -11.27
C LEU A 70 8.11 0.29 -12.12
N GLY A 71 8.90 1.24 -11.65
CA GLY A 71 9.31 2.42 -12.40
C GLY A 71 10.63 2.17 -13.11
N ASN A 72 10.74 2.57 -14.38
CA ASN A 72 12.01 2.63 -15.09
C ASN A 72 12.30 4.08 -15.48
N ALA A 73 13.53 4.54 -15.23
CA ALA A 73 14.04 5.82 -15.69
C ALA A 73 14.91 5.62 -16.94
N GLN A 74 14.45 6.10 -18.10
CA GLN A 74 15.27 6.15 -19.30
C GLN A 74 16.28 7.31 -19.17
N THR A 75 17.41 7.07 -18.52
CA THR A 75 18.49 8.05 -18.49
C THR A 75 19.25 8.02 -19.81
N SER A 76 19.05 9.01 -20.68
CA SER A 76 19.81 9.16 -21.94
C SER A 76 21.28 9.58 -21.74
N ALA A 77 21.76 9.67 -20.49
CA ALA A 77 22.99 10.37 -20.14
C ALA A 77 24.29 9.52 -20.21
N THR A 78 24.26 8.24 -20.59
CA THR A 78 25.49 7.39 -20.60
C THR A 78 25.70 6.53 -21.85
N ALA A 79 24.92 6.71 -22.92
CA ALA A 79 25.12 5.94 -24.16
C ALA A 79 26.15 6.55 -25.14
N LYS A 80 26.75 7.71 -24.85
CA LYS A 80 27.80 8.30 -25.70
C LYS A 80 28.97 8.84 -24.87
N ARG A 81 30.15 8.26 -25.12
CA ARG A 81 31.52 8.61 -24.64
C ARG A 81 31.89 8.17 -23.22
N SER A 82 32.68 7.11 -23.10
CA SER A 82 34.15 7.21 -23.03
C SER A 82 34.80 5.95 -22.42
N THR A 83 35.83 5.49 -23.11
CA THR A 83 36.99 4.80 -22.55
C THR A 83 37.58 5.61 -21.38
N SER A 84 37.29 5.27 -20.12
CA SER A 84 38.15 5.62 -18.99
C SER A 84 37.88 4.71 -17.78
N ASN A 85 38.97 4.35 -17.10
CA ASN A 85 39.06 3.27 -16.12
C ASN A 85 38.66 3.75 -14.72
N THR A 86 37.43 4.25 -14.54
CA THR A 86 36.90 4.63 -13.22
C THR A 86 35.67 3.77 -12.93
N ARG A 87 35.82 2.76 -12.07
CA ARG A 87 34.73 1.92 -11.56
C ARG A 87 33.84 2.73 -10.60
N MET A 88 33.06 3.66 -11.14
CA MET A 88 31.75 3.98 -10.56
C MET A 88 30.83 2.78 -10.85
N PRO A 89 29.99 2.32 -9.92
CA PRO A 89 29.08 1.22 -10.22
C PRO A 89 28.19 1.67 -11.38
N LEU A 90 28.21 0.93 -12.48
CA LEU A 90 27.14 0.98 -13.47
C LEU A 90 25.85 0.72 -12.70
N VAL A 91 25.04 1.75 -12.47
CA VAL A 91 23.62 1.55 -12.19
C VAL A 91 23.06 1.03 -13.51
N ALA A 92 23.08 -0.30 -13.66
CA ALA A 92 22.26 -0.99 -14.65
C ALA A 92 20.85 -0.39 -14.56
N SER A 93 20.13 -0.32 -15.68
CA SER A 93 18.71 0.09 -15.72
C SER A 93 17.92 -0.50 -14.53
N GLU A 94 17.89 0.20 -13.40
CA GLU A 94 17.39 -0.31 -12.14
C GLU A 94 15.91 0.01 -12.11
N GLU A 95 15.10 -1.01 -12.39
CA GLU A 95 13.67 -0.93 -12.18
C GLU A 95 13.42 -0.62 -10.70
N ALA A 96 12.96 0.60 -10.42
CA ALA A 96 12.59 1.05 -9.10
C ALA A 96 11.26 0.39 -8.72
N PHE A 97 11.28 -0.51 -7.74
CA PHE A 97 10.05 -1.06 -7.17
C PHE A 97 9.24 0.04 -6.49
N LEU A 98 7.99 0.23 -6.92
CA LEU A 98 7.10 1.28 -6.40
C LEU A 98 6.06 0.77 -5.40
N GLY A 99 5.85 -0.55 -5.32
CA GLY A 99 4.91 -1.15 -4.38
C GLY A 99 4.06 -2.26 -4.99
N PHE A 100 3.16 -2.77 -4.16
CA PHE A 100 2.13 -3.74 -4.54
C PHE A 100 0.74 -3.10 -4.55
N VAL A 101 -0.13 -3.64 -5.39
CA VAL A 101 -1.56 -3.33 -5.43
C VAL A 101 -2.29 -4.66 -5.23
N GLY A 102 -2.95 -4.80 -4.08
CA GLY A 102 -3.68 -6.02 -3.71
C GLY A 102 -5.10 -6.06 -4.25
N ALA A 103 -5.76 -7.21 -4.08
CA ALA A 103 -7.17 -7.38 -4.41
C ALA A 103 -8.05 -6.27 -3.78
N GLY A 104 -9.03 -5.81 -4.56
CA GLY A 104 -9.93 -4.72 -4.18
C GLY A 104 -9.33 -3.31 -4.36
N GLN A 105 -8.07 -3.19 -4.76
CA GLN A 105 -7.42 -1.89 -4.95
C GLN A 105 -7.34 -1.50 -6.43
N PRO A 106 -7.56 -0.21 -6.75
CA PRO A 106 -7.34 0.31 -8.08
C PRO A 106 -5.87 0.67 -8.32
N PHE A 107 -5.46 0.68 -9.58
CA PHE A 107 -4.21 1.31 -10.01
C PHE A 107 -4.32 1.88 -11.42
N GLU A 108 -3.38 2.76 -11.73
CA GLU A 108 -3.16 3.30 -13.07
C GLU A 108 -1.69 3.24 -13.41
N VAL A 109 -1.39 3.17 -14.70
CA VAL A 109 -0.03 3.29 -15.21
C VAL A 109 0.11 4.62 -15.92
N VAL A 110 1.07 5.41 -15.45
CA VAL A 110 1.45 6.69 -16.04
C VAL A 110 2.77 6.52 -16.77
N ALA A 111 2.86 7.09 -17.96
CA ALA A 111 4.09 7.19 -18.73
C ALA A 111 4.37 8.68 -19.00
N GLN A 112 5.42 9.21 -18.39
CA GLN A 112 5.89 10.58 -18.63
C GLN A 112 7.42 10.56 -18.71
N PRO A 113 8.02 10.79 -19.90
CA PRO A 113 9.47 10.80 -20.07
C PRO A 113 10.17 11.70 -19.03
N PRO A 114 11.30 11.26 -18.44
CA PRO A 114 12.05 10.04 -18.74
C PRO A 114 11.54 8.77 -18.02
N PHE A 115 10.43 8.85 -17.28
CA PHE A 115 9.96 7.75 -16.44
C PHE A 115 8.80 6.98 -17.09
N SER A 116 8.84 5.67 -16.95
CA SER A 116 7.72 4.79 -17.32
C SER A 116 7.39 3.86 -16.17
N LEU A 117 6.11 3.71 -15.88
CA LEU A 117 5.62 2.72 -14.94
C LEU A 117 5.22 1.44 -15.68
N GLN A 118 5.50 0.29 -15.08
CA GLN A 118 5.14 -1.02 -15.57
C GLN A 118 4.46 -1.82 -14.45
N SER A 119 3.59 -2.74 -14.84
CA SER A 119 2.81 -3.59 -13.94
C SER A 119 3.04 -5.07 -14.27
N PHE A 120 3.28 -5.87 -13.24
CA PHE A 120 3.49 -7.32 -13.34
C PHE A 120 2.64 -8.03 -12.29
N ALA A 121 2.11 -9.19 -12.61
CA ALA A 121 1.48 -10.04 -11.60
C ALA A 121 2.53 -10.50 -10.57
N HIS A 122 2.25 -10.35 -9.28
CA HIS A 122 3.19 -10.74 -8.22
C HIS A 122 3.02 -12.20 -7.79
N VAL A 123 1.81 -12.74 -7.94
CA VAL A 123 1.45 -14.13 -7.60
C VAL A 123 0.68 -14.77 -8.76
N ASP A 124 0.66 -16.10 -8.80
CA ASP A 124 -0.13 -16.84 -9.77
C ASP A 124 -1.63 -16.57 -9.61
N GLN A 125 -2.37 -16.69 -10.72
CA GLN A 125 -3.81 -16.47 -10.75
C GLN A 125 -4.20 -15.05 -10.29
N THR A 126 -3.42 -14.04 -10.70
CA THR A 126 -3.75 -12.63 -10.49
C THR A 126 -4.73 -12.18 -11.56
N THR A 127 -5.94 -11.80 -11.17
CA THR A 127 -7.01 -11.39 -12.08
C THR A 127 -7.20 -9.88 -12.02
N VAL A 128 -7.15 -9.23 -13.18
CA VAL A 128 -7.26 -7.77 -13.32
C VAL A 128 -8.39 -7.44 -14.28
N ILE A 129 -9.21 -6.47 -13.87
CA ILE A 129 -10.26 -5.83 -14.68
C ILE A 129 -9.75 -4.48 -15.15
N TRP A 130 -10.06 -4.08 -16.38
CA TRP A 130 -9.78 -2.72 -16.89
C TRP A 130 -11.01 -2.02 -17.43
N LEU A 131 -11.08 -0.70 -17.26
CA LEU A 131 -12.22 0.10 -17.72
C LEU A 131 -11.83 1.56 -17.96
N TYR A 132 -12.66 2.26 -18.73
CA TYR A 132 -12.56 3.71 -18.83
C TYR A 132 -13.20 4.34 -17.60
N TRP A 133 -12.73 5.53 -17.24
CA TRP A 133 -13.33 6.31 -16.14
C TRP A 133 -14.82 6.59 -16.35
N ASN A 134 -15.24 6.84 -17.60
CA ASN A 134 -16.64 7.07 -17.93
C ASN A 134 -17.52 5.84 -17.71
N ASP A 135 -16.97 4.62 -17.80
CA ASP A 135 -17.74 3.40 -17.55
C ASP A 135 -18.22 3.32 -16.08
N LEU A 136 -17.48 3.96 -15.15
CA LEU A 136 -17.83 4.02 -13.73
C LEU A 136 -19.09 4.84 -13.43
N GLU A 137 -19.53 5.71 -14.35
CA GLU A 137 -20.76 6.50 -14.16
C GLU A 137 -21.99 5.62 -13.98
N THR A 138 -21.96 4.38 -14.51
CA THR A 138 -22.98 3.36 -14.35
C THR A 138 -23.12 2.87 -12.90
N TRP A 139 -22.08 3.04 -12.07
CA TRP A 139 -22.04 2.57 -10.68
C TRP A 139 -21.53 3.67 -9.72
N PRO A 140 -22.35 4.69 -9.40
CA PRO A 140 -21.90 5.85 -8.61
C PRO A 140 -21.30 5.51 -7.24
N HIS A 141 -21.87 4.50 -6.56
CA HIS A 141 -21.33 4.05 -5.27
C HIS A 141 -19.95 3.41 -5.42
N PHE A 142 -19.76 2.58 -6.45
CA PHE A 142 -18.47 1.96 -6.72
C PHE A 142 -17.43 2.98 -7.20
N GLN A 143 -17.85 3.94 -8.03
CA GLN A 143 -17.02 5.08 -8.41
C GLN A 143 -16.49 5.81 -7.16
N LYS A 144 -17.34 6.06 -6.17
CA LYS A 144 -16.92 6.67 -4.90
C LYS A 144 -15.89 5.80 -4.17
N GLU A 145 -16.10 4.48 -4.09
CA GLU A 145 -15.13 3.56 -3.46
C GLU A 145 -13.76 3.58 -4.17
N VAL A 146 -13.75 3.60 -5.51
CA VAL A 146 -12.53 3.71 -6.32
C VAL A 146 -11.83 5.04 -6.05
N LEU A 147 -12.56 6.15 -6.05
CA LEU A 147 -12.00 7.48 -5.76
C LEU A 147 -11.46 7.58 -4.33
N ASP A 148 -12.16 7.01 -3.35
CA ASP A 148 -11.70 6.95 -1.96
C ASP A 148 -10.45 6.05 -1.81
N ALA A 149 -10.35 4.98 -2.58
CA ALA A 149 -9.13 4.16 -2.64
C ALA A 149 -7.95 4.94 -3.23
N PHE A 150 -8.13 5.66 -4.34
CA PHE A 150 -7.08 6.53 -4.88
C PHE A 150 -6.72 7.67 -3.94
N ARG A 151 -7.69 8.27 -3.24
CA ARG A 151 -7.43 9.30 -2.23
C ARG A 151 -6.51 8.76 -1.13
N ARG A 152 -6.80 7.57 -0.60
CA ARG A 152 -5.95 6.89 0.39
C ARG A 152 -4.55 6.61 -0.17
N GLN A 153 -4.45 6.10 -1.39
CA GLN A 153 -3.15 5.88 -2.05
C GLN A 153 -2.37 7.17 -2.24
N HIS A 154 -3.03 8.27 -2.63
CA HIS A 154 -2.41 9.58 -2.80
C HIS A 154 -1.87 10.12 -1.47
N GLN A 155 -2.66 10.06 -0.39
CA GLN A 155 -2.22 10.46 0.94
C GLN A 155 -1.01 9.66 1.41
N ARG A 156 -1.02 8.34 1.21
CA ARG A 156 0.15 7.48 1.51
C ARG A 156 1.38 7.91 0.70
N LYS A 157 1.25 8.12 -0.61
CA LYS A 157 2.35 8.59 -1.46
C LYS A 157 2.90 9.93 -0.98
N MET A 158 2.06 10.86 -0.52
CA MET A 158 2.50 12.14 0.04
C MET A 158 3.32 11.97 1.32
N LEU A 159 2.94 11.04 2.20
CA LEU A 159 3.72 10.72 3.40
C LEU A 159 5.09 10.14 3.05
N TRP A 160 5.13 9.23 2.07
CA TRP A 160 6.36 8.65 1.54
C TRP A 160 7.27 9.71 0.91
N LEU A 161 6.71 10.59 0.07
CA LEU A 161 7.46 11.71 -0.52
C LEU A 161 8.00 12.67 0.53
N SER A 162 7.20 13.00 1.55
CA SER A 162 7.64 13.81 2.68
C SER A 162 8.82 13.16 3.40
N THR A 163 8.76 11.85 3.64
CA THR A 163 9.84 11.09 4.26
C THR A 163 11.10 11.10 3.39
N LEU A 164 11.00 10.80 2.10
CA LEU A 164 12.15 10.76 1.19
C LEU A 164 12.76 12.15 0.93
N GLY A 165 11.95 13.21 1.03
CA GLY A 165 12.37 14.59 0.86
C GLY A 165 13.12 15.20 2.06
N GLN A 166 13.22 14.50 3.20
CA GLN A 166 13.92 15.05 4.36
C GLN A 166 15.42 15.21 4.10
N ARG A 167 15.96 16.40 4.45
CA ARG A 167 17.38 16.72 4.23
C ARG A 167 18.33 15.83 5.04
N ARG A 168 17.96 15.48 6.27
CA ARG A 168 18.80 14.66 7.15
C ARG A 168 18.43 13.19 6.98
N THR A 169 19.43 12.35 6.71
CA THR A 169 19.22 10.90 6.55
C THR A 169 18.64 10.23 7.79
N ILE A 170 18.87 10.77 8.99
CA ILE A 170 18.25 10.24 10.22
C ILE A 170 16.73 10.46 10.24
N ASP A 171 16.26 11.60 9.73
CA ASP A 171 14.83 11.92 9.66
C ASP A 171 14.16 11.07 8.57
N ARG A 172 14.85 10.83 7.43
CA ARG A 172 14.42 9.87 6.40
C ARG A 172 14.29 8.44 6.98
N LEU A 173 15.28 8.00 7.75
CA LEU A 173 15.28 6.68 8.37
C LEU A 173 14.12 6.53 9.37
N LEU A 174 13.93 7.51 10.26
CA LEU A 174 12.85 7.46 11.23
C LEU A 174 11.48 7.46 10.54
N GLY A 175 11.26 8.39 9.60
CA GLY A 175 10.01 8.44 8.83
C GLY A 175 9.73 7.14 8.07
N PHE A 176 10.77 6.53 7.49
CA PHE A 176 10.67 5.24 6.79
C PHE A 176 10.18 4.12 7.73
N LEU A 177 10.80 3.99 8.91
CA LEU A 177 10.42 2.97 9.88
C LEU A 177 9.01 3.21 10.43
N THR A 178 8.64 4.47 10.68
CA THR A 178 7.29 4.84 11.12
C THR A 178 6.23 4.47 10.09
N LEU A 179 6.45 4.77 8.80
CA LEU A 179 5.51 4.42 7.75
C LEU A 179 5.38 2.90 7.56
N LEU A 180 6.47 2.15 7.68
CA LEU A 180 6.41 0.70 7.63
C LEU A 180 5.64 0.10 8.81
N ILE A 181 5.81 0.64 10.01
CA ILE A 181 5.08 0.19 11.20
C ILE A 181 3.59 0.57 11.10
N ASP A 182 3.25 1.74 10.54
CA ASP A 182 1.85 2.09 10.30
C ASP A 182 1.18 1.14 9.30
N GLU A 183 1.92 0.69 8.27
CA GLU A 183 1.37 -0.15 7.21
C GLU A 183 1.35 -1.66 7.55
N HIS A 184 2.37 -2.14 8.26
CA HIS A 184 2.59 -3.58 8.50
C HIS A 184 2.84 -3.94 9.96
N GLY A 185 2.88 -2.95 10.85
CA GLY A 185 3.24 -3.18 12.24
C GLY A 185 2.15 -3.93 13.01
N GLU A 186 2.61 -4.75 13.94
CA GLU A 186 1.77 -5.44 14.92
C GLU A 186 1.97 -4.83 16.30
N HIS A 187 0.95 -4.98 17.14
CA HIS A 187 0.98 -4.48 18.50
C HIS A 187 1.77 -5.43 19.41
N CYS A 188 2.63 -4.89 20.27
CA CYS A 188 3.26 -5.60 21.38
C CYS A 188 3.15 -4.79 22.68
N GLU A 189 3.53 -5.37 23.82
CA GLU A 189 3.42 -4.69 25.13
C GLU A 189 4.19 -3.37 25.20
N GLN A 190 5.27 -3.27 24.43
CA GLN A 190 6.17 -2.12 24.48
C GLN A 190 5.87 -1.08 23.40
N GLY A 191 5.03 -1.38 22.41
CA GLY A 191 4.81 -0.51 21.26
C GLY A 191 4.24 -1.22 20.04
N TYR A 192 4.76 -0.84 18.88
CA TYR A 192 4.44 -1.49 17.60
C TYR A 192 5.74 -1.96 16.96
N TYR A 193 5.73 -3.19 16.45
CA TYR A 193 6.90 -3.82 15.87
C TYR A 193 6.62 -4.30 14.45
N LEU A 194 7.67 -4.41 13.64
CA LEU A 194 7.58 -5.02 12.32
C LEU A 194 7.63 -6.54 12.43
N PRO A 195 6.63 -7.30 11.94
CA PRO A 195 6.56 -8.76 12.05
C PRO A 195 7.47 -9.47 11.04
N PHE A 196 8.54 -8.80 10.59
CA PHE A 196 9.55 -9.34 9.70
C PHE A 196 10.87 -8.60 9.85
N PRO A 197 12.01 -9.28 9.62
CA PRO A 197 13.32 -8.64 9.67
C PRO A 197 13.54 -7.73 8.48
N LEU A 198 14.22 -6.59 8.73
CA LEU A 198 14.72 -5.70 7.69
C LEU A 198 16.23 -5.53 7.80
N THR A 199 16.94 -5.89 6.73
CA THR A 199 18.39 -5.69 6.68
C THR A 199 18.72 -4.21 6.51
N HIS A 200 19.83 -3.76 7.09
CA HIS A 200 20.30 -2.39 6.90
C HIS A 200 20.62 -2.04 5.44
N ALA A 201 20.92 -3.05 4.61
CA ALA A 201 21.12 -2.86 3.18
C ALA A 201 19.80 -2.55 2.46
N GLN A 202 18.72 -3.29 2.76
CA GLN A 202 17.37 -3.00 2.24
C GLN A 202 16.90 -1.61 2.65
N ILE A 203 17.05 -1.26 3.93
CA ILE A 203 16.71 0.08 4.44
C ILE A 203 17.52 1.15 3.69
N GLY A 204 18.83 0.93 3.53
CA GLY A 204 19.72 1.86 2.82
C GLY A 204 19.29 2.08 1.37
N SER A 205 18.99 1.00 0.65
CA SER A 205 18.45 1.07 -0.72
C SER A 205 17.14 1.87 -0.76
N ALA A 206 16.20 1.61 0.16
CA ALA A 206 14.90 2.28 0.18
C ALA A 206 14.97 3.79 0.47
N ILE A 207 15.88 4.24 1.34
CA ILE A 207 16.00 5.67 1.71
C ILE A 207 17.12 6.41 0.97
N GLY A 208 17.79 5.77 0.01
CA GLY A 208 18.93 6.35 -0.71
C GLY A 208 20.14 6.63 0.20
N SER A 209 20.59 5.61 0.93
CA SER A 209 21.75 5.65 1.84
C SER A 209 22.57 4.36 1.80
N THR A 210 23.74 4.36 2.42
CA THR A 210 24.61 3.16 2.50
C THR A 210 24.28 2.33 3.74
N ARG A 211 24.48 1.01 3.66
CA ARG A 211 24.35 0.09 4.81
C ARG A 211 25.10 0.60 6.05
N VAL A 212 26.33 1.09 5.87
CA VAL A 212 27.18 1.63 6.96
C VAL A 212 26.54 2.85 7.61
N THR A 213 25.97 3.75 6.81
CA THR A 213 25.24 4.92 7.31
C THR A 213 24.02 4.49 8.10
N VAL A 214 23.21 3.56 7.57
CA VAL A 214 22.04 3.03 8.25
C VAL A 214 22.42 2.37 9.58
N THR A 215 23.44 1.52 9.63
CA THR A 215 23.90 0.89 10.88
C THR A 215 24.19 1.94 11.96
N ARG A 216 24.92 3.00 11.61
CA ARG A 216 25.25 4.08 12.56
C ARG A 216 24.01 4.83 13.02
N LEU A 217 23.07 5.13 12.11
CA LEU A 217 21.85 5.87 12.45
C LEU A 217 20.86 5.04 13.26
N MET A 218 20.72 3.74 12.97
CA MET A 218 19.94 2.81 13.81
C MET A 218 20.46 2.82 15.25
N GLY A 219 21.78 2.82 15.44
CA GLY A 219 22.38 2.95 16.77
C GLY A 219 22.00 4.28 17.46
N LYS A 220 22.01 5.40 16.73
CA LYS A 220 21.58 6.70 17.26
C LYS A 220 20.11 6.73 17.64
N LEU A 221 19.23 6.16 16.82
CA LEU A 221 17.80 6.09 17.12
C LEU A 221 17.53 5.24 18.38
N ARG A 222 18.23 4.11 18.54
CA ARG A 222 18.17 3.28 19.75
C ARG A 222 18.66 4.03 21.00
N GLN A 223 19.79 4.71 20.91
CA GLN A 223 20.32 5.52 22.02
C GLN A 223 19.37 6.65 22.43
N ALA A 224 18.64 7.23 21.47
CA ALA A 224 17.63 8.24 21.73
C ALA A 224 16.26 7.67 22.16
N GLY A 225 16.14 6.34 22.32
CA GLY A 225 14.90 5.67 22.68
C GLY A 225 13.82 5.65 21.60
N MET A 226 14.09 6.17 20.40
CA MET A 226 13.10 6.28 19.31
C MET A 226 12.72 4.94 18.68
N ILE A 227 13.64 3.97 18.74
CA ILE A 227 13.39 2.58 18.32
C ILE A 227 14.06 1.63 19.32
N GLN A 228 13.56 0.40 19.38
CA GLN A 228 14.11 -0.67 20.19
C GLN A 228 14.07 -2.00 19.44
N SER A 229 14.69 -3.02 20.02
CA SER A 229 14.61 -4.39 19.52
C SER A 229 13.50 -5.14 20.25
N TYR A 230 12.70 -5.89 19.51
CA TYR A 230 11.67 -6.80 20.02
C TYR A 230 11.97 -8.23 19.56
N ASP A 231 11.77 -9.22 20.44
CA ASP A 231 12.02 -10.66 20.19
C ASP A 231 13.34 -10.96 19.45
N GLU A 232 13.31 -11.64 18.29
CA GLU A 232 14.43 -11.96 17.40
C GLU A 232 15.02 -10.71 16.69
N ASN A 233 15.23 -9.62 17.45
CA ASN A 233 15.81 -8.36 17.00
C ASN A 233 14.97 -7.63 15.93
N LEU A 234 13.65 -7.81 15.99
CA LEU A 234 12.68 -7.06 15.19
C LEU A 234 12.67 -5.59 15.61
N ILE A 235 12.42 -4.70 14.65
CA ILE A 235 12.39 -3.26 14.89
C ILE A 235 11.05 -2.91 15.55
N CYS A 236 11.10 -2.24 16.69
CA CYS A 236 9.93 -1.76 17.43
C CYS A 236 10.03 -0.26 17.69
N ILE A 237 8.92 0.46 17.56
CA ILE A 237 8.76 1.85 18.01
C ILE A 237 7.97 1.82 19.32
N PRO A 238 8.54 2.30 20.43
CA PRO A 238 7.90 2.22 21.74
C PRO A 238 6.69 3.16 21.86
N HIS A 239 5.80 2.88 22.81
CA HIS A 239 4.75 3.82 23.20
C HIS A 239 5.37 5.11 23.77
N GLY A 240 5.00 6.27 23.25
CA GLY A 240 5.38 7.57 23.82
C GLY A 240 6.54 8.33 23.15
N THR A 241 7.17 7.78 22.11
CA THR A 241 8.21 8.50 21.33
C THR A 241 7.68 9.56 20.36
N GLY A 242 6.39 9.88 20.43
CA GLY A 242 5.73 10.96 19.69
C GLY A 242 4.22 10.74 19.66
N ASP A 243 3.45 11.81 19.83
CA ASP A 243 1.98 11.84 19.69
C ASP A 243 1.51 11.42 18.29
N TRP A 244 1.57 10.13 17.94
CA TRP A 244 1.27 9.67 16.57
C TRP A 244 -0.18 9.18 16.38
N LYS A 245 -0.99 9.10 17.45
CA LYS A 245 -2.45 8.92 17.33
C LYS A 245 -3.15 10.28 17.30
N ILE A 246 -3.01 11.01 16.20
CA ILE A 246 -4.08 11.94 15.80
C ILE A 246 -5.19 11.05 15.23
N GLN A 247 -6.20 10.83 16.08
CA GLN A 247 -7.58 10.42 15.81
C GLN A 247 -7.83 9.64 14.50
N ARG A 248 -8.01 8.32 14.64
CA ARG A 248 -8.91 7.57 13.76
C ARG A 248 -10.35 8.02 13.97
#